data_AF-A0A101NK57-F1
#
_entry.id   AF-A0A101NK57-F1
#
_cell.length_a   1.000
_cell.length_b   1.000
_cell.length_c   1.000
_cell.angle_alpha   90.00
_cell.angle_beta   90.00
_cell.angle_gamma   90.00
#
_symmetry.space_group_name_H-M   'P 1'
#
loop_
_entity.id
_entity.type
_entity.pdbx_description
1 polymer ?
#
loop_
_entity_poly.entity_id
_entity_poly.type
_entity_poly.pdbx_seq_one_letter_code
_entity_poly.pdbx_strand_id
1 'polypeptide(L)' 'MTLKKIWAQGLCWLCRRTDQLVTFIGPIEVNGKRAPAFACADCCNWSRQYVNAYTRQLDARPA' A
#
# COMPACT_ATOMS: atom_id res chain seq x y z
N MET A 1 -19.96 -6.83 -2.92
CA MET A 1 -19.83 -5.35 -3.00
C MET A 1 -18.37 -5.02 -3.28
N THR A 2 -18.03 -4.74 -4.54
CA THR A 2 -16.66 -4.36 -4.93
C THR A 2 -16.46 -2.90 -4.54
N LEU A 3 -15.74 -2.63 -3.45
CA LEU A 3 -15.34 -1.27 -3.06
C LEU A 3 -14.59 -0.64 -4.24
N LYS A 4 -15.26 0.29 -4.95
CA LYS A 4 -14.65 1.08 -6.01
C LYS A 4 -13.45 1.79 -5.36
N LYS A 5 -12.24 1.53 -5.83
CA LYS A 5 -11.04 2.25 -5.36
C LYS A 5 -11.23 3.72 -5.71
N ILE A 6 -11.58 4.52 -4.71
CA ILE A 6 -11.62 5.97 -4.84
C ILE A 6 -10.17 6.45 -4.86
N TRP A 7 -9.84 7.21 -5.90
CA TRP A 7 -8.58 7.91 -6.01
C TRP A 7 -8.82 9.38 -5.69
N ALA A 8 -7.98 9.96 -4.85
CA ALA A 8 -8.03 11.36 -4.46
C ALA A 8 -6.64 11.98 -4.56
N GLN A 9 -6.55 13.30 -4.78
CA GLN A 9 -5.28 14.01 -4.66
C GLN A 9 -4.82 14.01 -3.20
N GLY A 10 -3.55 13.69 -2.96
CA GLY A 10 -2.97 13.75 -1.64
C GLY A 10 -1.58 13.13 -1.51
N LEU A 11 -1.20 12.91 -0.26
CA LEU A 11 0.09 12.35 0.13
C LEU A 11 0.16 10.85 -0.15
N CYS A 12 1.16 10.44 -0.92
CA CYS A 12 1.57 9.04 -0.97
C CYS A 12 2.48 8.73 0.21
N TRP A 13 2.04 7.83 1.10
CA TRP A 13 2.78 7.42 2.28
C TRP A 13 4.17 6.84 1.95
N LEU A 14 4.28 6.08 0.85
CA LEU A 14 5.48 5.34 0.49
C LEU A 14 6.57 6.22 -0.13
N CYS A 15 6.22 7.09 -1.09
CA CYS A 15 7.19 7.97 -1.76
C CYS A 15 7.22 9.41 -1.22
N ARG A 16 6.34 9.75 -0.26
CA ARG A 16 6.20 11.07 0.38
C ARG A 16 5.86 12.25 -0.55
N ARG A 17 5.52 11.99 -1.82
CA ARG A 17 5.00 13.03 -2.73
C ARG A 17 3.59 13.43 -2.30
N THR A 18 3.34 14.74 -2.19
CA THR A 18 2.10 15.34 -1.66
C THR A 18 1.03 15.63 -2.71
N ASP A 19 1.40 15.63 -4.00
CA ASP A 19 0.50 15.93 -5.12
C ASP A 19 0.36 14.71 -6.05
N GLN A 20 -0.14 13.61 -5.50
CA GLN A 20 -0.37 12.38 -6.26
C GLN A 20 -1.84 11.98 -6.17
N LEU A 21 -2.35 11.32 -7.21
CA LEU A 21 -3.56 10.53 -7.07
C LEU A 21 -3.23 9.31 -6.22
N VAL A 22 -3.89 9.20 -5.07
CA VAL A 22 -3.66 8.14 -4.09
C VAL A 22 -4.94 7.37 -3.78
N THR A 23 -4.78 6.11 -3.39
CA THR A 23 -5.86 5.25 -2.92
C THR A 23 -5.53 4.66 -1.57
N PHE A 24 -6.56 4.29 -0.79
CA PHE A 24 -6.39 3.72 0.53
C PHE A 24 -5.66 2.37 0.46
N ILE A 25 -4.62 2.20 1.27
CA ILE A 25 -3.82 0.95 1.33
C ILE A 25 -3.90 0.24 2.69
N GLY A 26 -4.60 0.82 3.66
CA GLY A 26 -4.72 0.28 5.02
C GLY A 26 -4.44 1.34 6.09
N PRO A 27 -4.66 1.02 7.37
CA PRO A 27 -4.27 1.88 8.47
C PRO A 27 -2.76 1.80 8.77
N ILE A 28 -2.17 2.91 9.21
CA ILE A 28 -0.89 2.94 9.92
C ILE A 28 -1.18 3.10 11.40
N GLU A 29 -0.41 2.42 12.24
CA GLU A 29 -0.54 2.48 13.69
C GLU A 29 0.80 2.85 14.33
N VAL A 30 0.78 3.83 15.24
CA VAL A 30 1.94 4.26 16.03
C VAL A 30 1.46 4.52 17.46
N ASN A 31 2.00 3.80 18.45
CA ASN A 31 1.66 3.96 19.87
C ASN A 31 0.14 3.92 20.14
N GLY A 32 -0.57 2.98 19.52
CA GLY A 32 -2.03 2.85 19.66
C GLY A 32 -2.85 3.92 18.93
N LYS A 33 -2.21 4.90 18.27
CA LYS A 33 -2.89 5.86 17.39
C LYS A 33 -2.94 5.33 15.97
N ARG A 34 -4.11 5.41 15.34
CA ARG A 34 -4.34 4.92 13.98
C ARG A 34 -4.67 6.06 13.02
N ALA A 35 -4.04 6.05 11.86
CA ALA A 35 -4.33 6.98 10.76
C ALA A 35 -4.49 6.22 9.43
N PRO A 36 -5.34 6.70 8.50
CA PRO A 36 -5.48 6.08 7.19
C PRO A 36 -4.22 6.32 6.35
N ALA A 37 -3.72 5.28 5.69
CA ALA A 37 -2.61 5.35 4.76
C ALA A 37 -3.10 5.30 3.32
N PHE A 38 -2.50 6.14 2.48
CA PHE A 38 -2.79 6.19 1.05
C PHE A 38 -1.50 6.05 0.24
N ALA A 39 -1.59 5.49 -0.96
CA ALA A 39 -0.45 5.41 -1.87
C ALA A 39 -0.85 5.63 -3.34
N CYS A 40 0.12 6.15 -4.11
CA CYS A 40 -0.04 6.34 -5.55
C CYS A 40 0.03 5.02 -6.32
N ALA A 41 -0.37 5.06 -7.59
CA ALA A 41 -0.39 3.89 -8.47
C ALA A 41 0.97 3.18 -8.56
N ASP A 42 2.05 3.94 -8.75
CA ASP A 42 3.41 3.40 -8.87
C ASP A 42 3.82 2.62 -7.62
N CYS A 43 3.62 3.21 -6.45
CA CYS A 43 3.95 2.57 -5.18
C CYS A 43 3.06 1.35 -4.91
N CYS A 44 1.77 1.41 -5.24
CA CYS A 44 0.89 0.24 -5.15
C CYS A 44 1.32 -0.89 -6.10
N ASN A 45 1.84 -0.57 -7.29
CA ASN A 45 2.35 -1.57 -8.23
C ASN A 45 3.62 -2.22 -7.67
N TRP A 46 4.57 -1.41 -7.19
CA TRP A 46 5.79 -1.91 -6.56
C TRP A 46 5.49 -2.81 -5.36
N SER A 47 4.59 -2.39 -4.46
CA SER A 47 4.22 -3.22 -3.30
C SER A 47 3.63 -4.58 -3.70
N ARG A 48 2.81 -4.63 -4.76
CA ARG A 48 2.29 -5.90 -5.30
C ARG A 48 3.41 -6.80 -5.81
N GLN A 49 4.36 -6.25 -6.57
CA GLN A 49 5.50 -7.01 -7.07
C GLN A 49 6.36 -7.56 -5.93
N TYR A 50 6.65 -6.72 -4.93
CA TYR A 50 7.42 -7.11 -3.76
C TYR A 50 6.74 -8.23 -2.97
N VAL A 51 5.45 -8.09 -2.65
CA VAL A 51 4.70 -9.12 -1.92
C VAL A 51 4.65 -10.43 -2.70
N ASN A 52 4.38 -10.37 -4.01
CA ASN A 52 4.37 -11.57 -4.84
C ASN A 52 5.73 -12.28 -4.86
N ALA A 53 6.83 -11.52 -4.94
CA ALA A 53 8.18 -12.09 -4.89
C ALA A 53 8.48 -12.72 -3.53
N TYR A 54 8.13 -12.03 -2.44
CA TYR A 54 8.34 -12.51 -1.07
C TYR A 54 7.53 -13.76 -0.75
N THR A 55 6.24 -13.80 -1.12
CA THR A 55 5.39 -14.98 -0.91
C THR A 55 5.91 -16.20 -1.67
N ARG A 56 6.35 -16.04 -2.93
CA ARG A 56 6.98 -17.14 -3.68
C ARG A 56 8.23 -17.68 -2.99
N GLN A 57 9.03 -16.81 -2.36
CA GLN A 57 10.19 -17.26 -1.59
C GLN A 57 9.78 -18.01 -0.32
N LEU A 58 8.71 -17.57 0.36
CA LEU A 58 8.18 -18.25 1.54
C LEU A 58 7.63 -19.64 1.21
N ASP A 59 6.84 -19.77 0.15
CA ASP A 59 6.26 -21.05 -0.28
C ASP A 59 7.35 -22.07 -0.70
N ALA A 60 8.52 -21.59 -1.09
CA ALA A 60 9.66 -22.42 -1.47
C ALA A 60 10.52 -22.89 -0.26
N ARG A 61 10.19 -22.47 0.98
CA ARG A 61 10.96 -22.87 2.17
C ARG A 61 10.57 -24.31 2.58
N PRO A 62 11.54 -25.14 2.99
CA PRO A 62 11.23 -26.44 3.58
C PRO A 62 10.43 -26.26 4.87
N ALA A 63 9.50 -27.20 5.09
CA ALA A 63 8.64 -27.27 6.27
C ALA A 63 9.43 -27.50 7.57
#